data_AF-A0A1M4V457-F1
#
_entry.id   AF-A0A1M4V457-F1
#
_cell.length_a   1.000
_cell.length_b   1.000
_cell.length_c   1.000
_cell.angle_alpha   90.00
_cell.angle_beta   90.00
_cell.angle_gamma   90.00
#
_symmetry.space_group_name_H-M   'P 1'
#
loop_
_entity.id
_entity.type
_entity.pdbx_description
1 polymer ?
#
loop_
_entity_poly.entity_id
_entity_poly.type
_entity_poly.pdbx_seq_one_letter_code
_entity_poly.pdbx_strand_id
1 'polypeptide(L)'
;MSLHFPSAKAFWSTTAAVALAACASTAAFAETLKGRVDVVNQGNKTLVVAGITFQTTAETRYNEALQTFTNLKQGQKVTVEFDRSGSNLYTAKAIALEP
;
A
#
# COMPACT_ATOMS: atom_id res chain seq x y z
N MET A 1 7.37 -71.76 15.80
CA MET A 1 6.99 -72.15 14.42
C MET A 1 6.12 -71.02 13.88
N SER A 2 6.66 -70.28 12.93
CA SER A 2 6.17 -68.98 12.44
C SER A 2 5.15 -69.14 11.31
N LEU A 3 4.11 -68.29 11.28
CA LEU A 3 3.28 -67.99 10.10
C LEU A 3 2.78 -66.54 10.27
N HIS A 4 3.56 -65.50 9.95
CA HIS A 4 3.70 -64.84 8.63
C HIS A 4 2.38 -64.65 7.87
N PHE A 5 1.75 -63.47 8.06
CA PHE A 5 0.67 -62.94 7.22
C PHE A 5 1.27 -62.15 6.04
N PRO A 6 0.88 -62.40 4.78
CA PRO A 6 1.30 -61.57 3.66
C PRO A 6 0.31 -60.43 3.34
N SER A 7 0.89 -59.27 3.04
CA SER A 7 0.50 -58.35 1.95
C SER A 7 -0.67 -57.38 2.18
N ALA A 8 -0.35 -56.24 2.79
CA ALA A 8 -1.01 -54.97 2.47
C ALA A 8 -0.13 -54.20 1.46
N LYS A 9 -0.47 -54.25 0.18
CA LYS A 9 0.10 -53.35 -0.86
C LYS A 9 -0.98 -53.01 -1.88
N ALA A 10 -1.70 -51.93 -1.60
CA ALA A 10 -2.40 -51.16 -2.62
C ALA A 10 -2.05 -49.68 -2.38
N PHE A 11 -0.86 -49.31 -2.83
CA PHE A 11 -0.44 -47.91 -2.90
C PHE A 11 -1.07 -47.29 -4.14
N TRP A 12 -2.31 -46.81 -4.00
CA TRP A 12 -2.86 -45.83 -4.92
C TRP A 12 -2.44 -44.46 -4.43
N SER A 13 -1.57 -43.79 -5.20
CA SER A 13 -1.48 -42.33 -5.16
C SER A 13 -1.13 -41.84 -6.55
N THR A 14 -2.19 -41.62 -7.34
CA THR A 14 -2.11 -40.90 -8.59
C THR A 14 -2.18 -39.41 -8.31
N THR A 15 -1.46 -38.66 -9.14
CA THR A 15 -1.65 -37.25 -9.51
C THR A 15 -0.93 -36.20 -8.68
N ALA A 16 0.13 -35.67 -9.31
CA ALA A 16 0.80 -34.42 -8.98
C ALA A 16 -0.17 -33.23 -9.07
N ALA A 17 -0.13 -32.34 -8.08
CA ALA A 17 -0.70 -31.01 -8.17
C ALA A 17 0.44 -29.99 -8.12
N VAL A 18 0.82 -29.46 -9.29
CA VAL A 18 1.70 -28.29 -9.40
C VAL A 18 0.86 -27.06 -9.07
N ALA A 19 0.97 -26.57 -7.85
CA ALA A 19 0.37 -25.28 -7.48
C ALA A 19 1.25 -24.15 -8.05
N LEU A 20 0.89 -23.65 -9.24
CA LEU A 20 1.38 -22.35 -9.71
C LEU A 20 0.79 -21.28 -8.81
N ALA A 21 1.59 -20.81 -7.84
CA ALA A 21 1.29 -19.61 -7.08
C ALA A 21 1.36 -18.40 -8.02
N ALA A 22 0.22 -18.02 -8.60
CA ALA A 22 0.07 -16.75 -9.29
C ALA A 22 0.22 -15.64 -8.25
N CYS A 23 1.35 -14.94 -8.28
CA CYS A 23 1.50 -13.65 -7.62
C CYS A 23 0.50 -12.68 -8.27
N ALA A 24 -0.67 -12.52 -7.65
CA ALA A 24 -1.57 -11.43 -7.97
C ALA A 24 -0.90 -10.12 -7.53
N SER A 25 -0.05 -9.56 -8.38
CA SER A 25 0.40 -8.19 -8.28
C SER A 25 -0.83 -7.30 -8.54
N THR A 26 -1.54 -6.94 -7.47
CA THR A 26 -2.50 -5.84 -7.50
C THR A 26 -1.71 -4.60 -7.88
N ALA A 27 -1.78 -4.21 -9.15
CA ALA A 27 -1.25 -2.93 -9.61
C ALA A 27 -2.01 -1.83 -8.85
N ALA A 28 -1.34 -1.21 -7.88
CA ALA A 28 -1.84 0.01 -7.26
C ALA A 28 -1.69 1.11 -8.31
N PHE A 29 -2.81 1.55 -8.87
CA PHE A 29 -2.84 2.79 -9.64
C PHE A 29 -2.83 3.93 -8.65
N ALA A 30 -1.85 4.84 -8.79
CA ALA A 30 -1.77 6.00 -7.94
C ALA A 30 -3.01 6.89 -8.17
N GLU A 31 -3.85 7.00 -7.14
CA GLU A 31 -5.02 7.86 -7.12
C GLU A 31 -4.59 9.31 -6.86
N THR A 32 -5.41 10.29 -7.23
CA THR A 32 -5.09 11.71 -6.99
C THR A 32 -6.27 12.45 -6.37
N LEU A 33 -5.98 13.27 -5.35
CA LEU A 33 -6.96 14.12 -4.68
C LEU A 33 -6.45 15.57 -4.61
N LYS A 34 -7.31 16.51 -5.00
CA LYS A 34 -7.06 17.95 -4.83
C LYS A 34 -7.88 18.49 -3.68
N GLY A 35 -7.28 19.34 -2.84
CA GLY A 35 -8.00 19.96 -1.73
C GLY A 35 -7.16 20.96 -0.95
N ARG A 36 -7.75 21.50 0.11
CA ARG A 36 -7.01 22.31 1.09
C ARG A 36 -6.48 21.41 2.19
N VAL A 37 -5.28 21.73 2.68
CA VAL A 37 -4.70 21.10 3.85
C VAL A 37 -5.50 21.53 5.09
N ASP A 38 -6.16 20.58 5.73
CA ASP A 38 -6.94 20.79 6.94
C ASP A 38 -6.03 20.78 8.17
N VAL A 39 -5.08 19.84 8.23
CA VAL A 39 -4.15 19.64 9.35
C VAL A 39 -2.80 19.16 8.82
N VAL A 40 -1.72 19.59 9.46
CA VAL A 40 -0.36 19.05 9.26
C VAL A 40 0.19 18.59 10.60
N ASN A 41 0.56 17.32 10.70
CA ASN A 41 1.28 16.78 11.85
C ASN A 41 2.75 16.53 11.47
N GLN A 42 3.62 17.45 11.89
CA GLN A 42 5.05 17.40 11.59
C GLN A 42 5.79 16.23 12.25
N GLY A 43 5.32 15.79 13.42
CA GLY A 43 5.93 14.67 14.17
C GLY A 43 5.62 13.33 13.53
N ASN A 44 4.37 13.11 13.14
CA ASN A 44 3.91 11.85 12.53
C ASN A 44 4.06 11.82 11.01
N LYS A 45 4.44 12.95 10.40
CA LYS A 45 4.57 13.10 8.94
C LYS A 45 3.26 12.76 8.21
N THR A 46 2.16 13.22 8.77
CA THR A 46 0.81 13.09 8.20
C THR A 46 0.18 14.44 7.88
N LEU A 47 -0.62 14.47 6.82
CA LEU A 47 -1.47 15.61 6.48
C LEU A 47 -2.92 15.17 6.31
N VAL A 48 -3.86 16.05 6.57
CA VAL A 48 -5.28 15.85 6.29
C VAL A 48 -5.69 16.75 5.14
N VAL A 49 -6.34 16.18 4.13
CA VAL A 49 -6.90 16.93 3.00
C VAL A 49 -8.30 16.38 2.72
N ALA A 50 -9.30 17.25 2.75
CA ALA A 50 -10.71 16.88 2.57
C ALA A 50 -11.16 15.78 3.56
N GLY A 51 -10.67 15.82 4.80
CA GLY A 51 -10.97 14.84 5.83
C GLY A 51 -10.25 13.48 5.71
N ILE A 52 -9.38 13.29 4.71
CA ILE A 52 -8.57 12.07 4.55
C ILE A 52 -7.18 12.31 5.11
N THR A 53 -6.74 11.43 6.02
CA THR A 53 -5.37 11.44 6.56
C THR A 53 -4.45 10.67 5.62
N PHE A 54 -3.44 11.36 5.09
CA PHE A 54 -2.38 10.79 4.28
C PHE A 54 -1.11 10.63 5.11
N GLN A 55 -0.51 9.45 5.05
CA GLN A 55 0.83 9.19 5.57
C GLN A 55 1.86 9.49 4.50
N THR A 56 2.92 10.22 4.85
CA THR A 56 4.08 10.38 3.98
C THR A 56 5.19 9.41 4.38
N THR A 57 6.03 9.05 3.42
CA THR A 57 7.20 8.18 3.61
C THR A 57 8.45 8.90 3.09
N ALA A 58 9.62 8.26 3.24
CA ALA A 58 10.86 8.77 2.65
C ALA A 58 10.81 8.85 1.11
N GLU A 59 9.88 8.13 0.46
CA GLU A 59 9.71 8.10 -0.99
C GLU A 59 8.71 9.15 -1.50
N THR A 60 7.98 9.82 -0.60
CA THR A 60 7.01 10.85 -1.00
C THR A 60 7.75 12.00 -1.68
N ARG A 61 7.36 12.29 -2.92
CA ARG A 61 7.93 13.37 -3.73
C ARG A 61 7.20 14.69 -3.48
N TYR A 62 7.92 15.80 -3.57
CA TYR A 62 7.37 17.15 -3.44
C TYR A 62 7.70 17.95 -4.69
N ASN A 63 6.77 18.77 -5.18
CA ASN A 63 7.07 19.67 -6.29
C ASN A 63 8.01 20.82 -5.84
N GLU A 64 8.60 21.53 -6.80
CA GLU A 64 9.58 22.59 -6.52
C GLU A 64 9.04 23.72 -5.64
N ALA A 65 7.74 24.03 -5.74
CA ALA A 65 7.11 25.06 -4.92
C ALA A 65 6.98 24.65 -3.44
N LEU A 66 6.81 23.35 -3.16
CA LEU A 66 6.68 22.84 -1.79
C LEU A 66 8.01 22.38 -1.21
N GLN A 67 8.87 21.75 -2.02
CA GLN A 67 10.20 21.20 -1.72
C GLN A 67 10.24 20.06 -0.68
N THR A 68 9.54 20.20 0.44
CA THR A 68 9.59 19.25 1.56
C THR A 68 8.31 19.31 2.40
N PHE A 69 8.08 18.25 3.18
CA PHE A 69 6.96 18.15 4.12
C PHE A 69 6.91 19.30 5.13
N THR A 70 8.07 19.79 5.58
CA THR A 70 8.15 20.85 6.59
C THR A 70 7.51 22.17 6.12
N ASN A 71 7.42 22.37 4.80
CA ASN A 71 6.83 23.57 4.20
C ASN A 71 5.31 23.49 4.04
N LEU A 72 4.70 22.32 4.29
CA LEU A 72 3.24 22.17 4.31
C LEU A 72 2.65 22.97 5.47
N LYS A 73 1.59 23.70 5.15
CA LYS A 73 0.84 24.52 6.11
C LYS A 73 -0.66 24.34 5.89
N GLN A 74 -1.41 24.43 6.98
CA GLN A 74 -2.86 24.45 6.93
C GLN A 74 -3.35 25.57 5.98
N GLY A 75 -4.42 25.28 5.24
CA GLY A 75 -5.06 26.19 4.30
C GLY A 75 -4.47 26.19 2.88
N GLN A 76 -3.25 25.66 2.69
CA GLN A 76 -2.64 25.52 1.37
C GLN A 76 -3.48 24.61 0.48
N LYS A 77 -3.60 24.99 -0.79
CA LYS A 77 -4.22 24.13 -1.81
C LYS A 77 -3.16 23.19 -2.34
N VAL A 78 -3.44 21.90 -2.32
CA VAL A 78 -2.50 20.86 -2.73
C VAL A 78 -3.18 19.82 -3.61
N THR A 79 -2.37 19.14 -4.42
CA THR A 79 -2.70 17.87 -5.06
C THR A 79 -1.88 16.78 -4.38
N VAL A 80 -2.54 15.72 -3.94
CA VAL A 80 -1.92 14.55 -3.33
C VAL A 80 -2.15 13.36 -4.27
N GLU A 81 -1.06 12.82 -4.81
CA GLU A 81 -1.05 11.50 -5.46
C GLU A 81 -0.78 10.45 -4.37
N PHE A 82 -1.57 9.39 -4.31
CA PHE A 82 -1.50 8.41 -3.23
C PHE A 82 -1.82 7.00 -3.69
N ASP A 83 -1.28 6.04 -2.95
CA ASP A 83 -1.73 4.65 -3.01
C ASP A 83 -2.60 4.32 -1.81
N ARG A 84 -3.62 3.50 -2.04
CA ARG A 84 -4.40 2.87 -0.97
C ARG A 84 -3.88 1.47 -0.71
N SER A 85 -3.50 1.19 0.53
CA SER A 85 -3.10 -0.16 0.96
C SER A 85 -4.06 -0.66 2.04
N GLY A 86 -4.73 -1.78 1.78
CA GLY A 86 -5.77 -2.28 2.68
C GLY A 86 -6.94 -1.30 2.86
N SER A 87 -7.67 -1.43 3.97
CA SER A 87 -8.97 -0.78 4.11
C SER A 87 -8.91 0.74 4.30
N ASN A 88 -7.91 1.29 5.02
CA ASN A 88 -7.91 2.70 5.43
C ASN A 88 -6.51 3.35 5.49
N LEU A 89 -5.49 2.77 4.84
CA LEU A 89 -4.17 3.39 4.78
C LEU A 89 -3.97 4.09 3.44
N TYR A 90 -3.81 5.40 3.49
CA TYR A 90 -3.53 6.26 2.34
C TYR A 90 -2.09 6.75 2.42
N THR A 91 -1.24 6.29 1.50
CA THR A 91 0.18 6.64 1.47
C THR A 91 0.42 7.63 0.35
N ALA A 92 0.84 8.86 0.66
CA ALA A 92 1.16 9.87 -0.33
C ALA A 92 2.43 9.49 -1.11
N LYS A 93 2.32 9.43 -2.43
CA LYS A 93 3.42 9.23 -3.37
C LYS A 93 3.99 10.54 -3.89
N ALA A 94 3.14 11.54 -4.11
CA ALA A 94 3.56 12.88 -4.44
C ALA A 94 2.62 13.93 -3.82
N ILE A 95 3.18 15.07 -3.40
CA ILE A 95 2.43 16.22 -2.93
C ILE A 95 2.90 17.45 -3.69
N ALA A 96 1.98 18.10 -4.38
CA ALA A 96 2.23 19.32 -5.12
C ALA A 96 1.45 20.48 -4.52
N LEU A 97 2.14 21.59 -4.23
CA LEU A 97 1.48 22.86 -3.92
C LEU A 97 0.86 23.42 -5.20
N GLU A 98 -0.42 23.78 -5.13
CA GLU A 98 -1.15 24.45 -6.20
C GLU A 98 -1.04 25.98 -6.03
N PRO A 99 -0.96 26.74 -7.13
CA PRO A 99 -0.93 28.21 -7.10
C PRO A 99 -2.26 28.82 -6.61
#